data_AF-A0A9P6TD77-F1
#
_entry.id   AF-A0A9P6TD77-F1
#
_cell.length_a   1.000
_cell.length_b   1.000
_cell.length_c   1.000
_cell.angle_alpha   90.00
_cell.angle_beta   90.00
_cell.angle_gamma   90.00
#
_symmetry.space_group_name_H-M   'P 1'
#
loop_
_entity.id
_entity.type
_entity.pdbx_description
1 polymer ?
#
loop_
_entity_poly.entity_id
_entity_poly.type
_entity_poly.pdbx_seq_one_letter_code
_entity_poly.pdbx_strand_id
1 'polypeptide(L)'
;MFTNQIEIALRDPCQRFPGISTSIYNLGVAIGPFFFSPASEVHGRVPIFRIGCTFFLIFNLACAFSRTHIQFGALRFCSGFFAGAPLGLCHVVLENLWGKKRGRALCLISLATVIGPCTGTMIGCLVLEQLSWKCLFYITSGIGFVTLLLMALCIPESKSLQITLHVLLRPFHIALEDPMAVTISVQLARISALHGFSMISGACLATKASTKCLSNLCDWLHIKDCDISDTLEYKLRCMIPGTVVLAVGSVMFAVARQYDTPCCVVDIALFLIGAAIILACRKATTYMIDKHKDQAASALVVSNSLRRMSAFLVPLIVHLTRPTKHSTTFERFLPVTLLIFILPTPWFMYRVGKKK
;
A
#
# COMPACT_ATOMS: atom_id res chain seq x y z
N MET A 1 -5.78 30.71 -12.80
CA MET A 1 -6.09 30.51 -11.36
C MET A 1 -5.27 29.37 -10.75
N PHE A 2 -5.20 28.19 -11.40
CA PHE A 2 -4.38 27.03 -10.98
C PHE A 2 -2.87 27.34 -10.78
N THR A 3 -2.29 28.17 -11.66
CA THR A 3 -0.87 28.51 -11.65
C THR A 3 -0.46 29.32 -10.42
N ASN A 4 -1.32 30.25 -9.96
CA ASN A 4 -1.03 31.10 -8.82
C ASN A 4 -1.03 30.32 -7.49
N GLN A 5 -1.93 29.34 -7.31
CA GLN A 5 -1.96 28.51 -6.10
C GLN A 5 -0.75 27.58 -6.01
N ILE A 6 -0.29 27.02 -7.13
CA ILE A 6 0.91 26.20 -7.19
C ILE A 6 2.16 27.04 -6.90
N GLU A 7 2.25 28.27 -7.44
CA GLU A 7 3.36 29.19 -7.13
C GLU A 7 3.38 29.63 -5.67
N ILE A 8 2.21 29.89 -5.07
CA ILE A 8 2.07 30.23 -3.64
C ILE A 8 2.47 29.02 -2.77
N ALA A 9 2.03 27.82 -3.11
CA ALA A 9 2.42 26.58 -2.46
C ALA A 9 3.94 26.32 -2.57
N LEU A 10 4.57 26.63 -3.70
CA LEU A 10 6.02 26.48 -3.88
C LEU A 10 6.84 27.53 -3.13
N ARG A 11 6.25 28.68 -2.78
CA ARG A 11 6.88 29.70 -1.92
C ARG A 11 6.91 29.30 -0.45
N ASP A 12 5.98 28.46 0.00
CA ASP A 12 5.96 28.00 1.39
C ASP A 12 7.18 27.11 1.68
N PRO A 13 8.01 27.43 2.68
CA PRO A 13 9.22 26.66 2.97
C PRO A 13 8.91 25.20 3.29
N CYS A 14 7.74 24.90 3.88
CA CYS A 14 7.30 23.54 4.19
C CYS A 14 6.95 22.69 2.95
N GLN A 15 6.55 23.32 1.84
CA GLN A 15 6.08 22.66 0.63
C GLN A 15 7.09 22.67 -0.52
N ARG A 16 8.28 23.25 -0.31
CA ARG A 16 9.36 23.32 -1.29
C ARG A 16 9.73 21.95 -1.91
N PHE A 17 9.56 20.86 -1.16
CA PHE A 17 9.88 19.50 -1.58
C PHE A 17 8.80 18.47 -1.21
N PRO A 18 7.67 18.41 -1.94
CA PRO A 18 6.53 17.55 -1.58
C PRO A 18 6.84 16.05 -1.74
N GLY A 19 7.73 15.69 -2.68
CA GLY A 19 8.21 14.32 -2.87
C GLY A 19 9.00 13.81 -1.66
N ILE A 20 9.94 14.62 -1.15
CA ILE A 20 10.72 14.29 0.04
C ILE A 20 9.80 14.09 1.26
N SER A 21 8.82 14.97 1.46
CA SER A 21 7.84 14.85 2.55
C SER A 21 7.06 13.54 2.50
N THR A 22 6.63 13.12 1.31
CA THR A 22 5.90 11.87 1.08
C THR A 22 6.79 10.65 1.31
N SER A 23 8.04 10.70 0.87
CA SER A 23 9.04 9.68 1.17
C SER A 23 9.24 9.54 2.69
N ILE A 24 9.55 10.62 3.40
CA ILE A 24 9.80 10.58 4.85
C ILE A 24 8.60 9.98 5.62
N TYR A 25 7.37 10.31 5.22
CA TYR A 25 6.17 9.69 5.78
C TYR A 25 6.13 8.17 5.51
N ASN A 26 6.36 7.74 4.27
CA ASN A 26 6.38 6.31 3.91
C ASN A 26 7.48 5.53 4.65
N LEU A 27 8.62 6.17 4.92
CA LEU A 27 9.68 5.59 5.74
C LEU A 27 9.21 5.33 7.18
N GLY A 28 8.54 6.31 7.80
CA GLY A 28 7.92 6.12 9.11
C GLY A 28 6.93 4.95 9.11
N VAL A 29 6.03 4.90 8.12
CA VAL A 29 5.04 3.82 7.97
C VAL A 29 5.69 2.45 7.75
N ALA A 30 6.86 2.39 7.12
CA ALA A 30 7.59 1.14 6.94
C ALA A 30 8.17 0.60 8.26
N ILE A 31 8.66 1.50 9.11
CA ILE A 31 9.34 1.17 10.36
C ILE A 31 8.32 0.86 11.47
N GLY A 32 7.24 1.64 11.57
CA GLY A 32 6.25 1.55 12.64
C GLY A 32 5.74 0.13 12.95
N PRO A 33 5.27 -0.65 11.97
CA PRO A 33 4.72 -2.00 12.20
C PRO A 33 5.69 -2.96 12.90
N PHE A 34 7.01 -2.81 12.74
CA PHE A 34 8.00 -3.65 13.42
C PHE A 34 8.00 -3.46 14.94
N PHE A 35 7.63 -2.28 15.43
CA PHE A 35 7.53 -1.98 16.86
C PHE A 35 6.12 -2.27 17.39
N PHE A 36 5.11 -1.80 16.66
CA PHE A 36 3.72 -1.89 17.13
C PHE A 36 3.13 -3.30 16.99
N SER A 37 3.55 -4.09 16.01
CA SER A 37 3.04 -5.46 15.86
C SER A 37 3.42 -6.34 17.06
N PRO A 38 4.70 -6.47 17.47
CA PRO A 38 5.05 -7.22 18.67
C PRO A 38 4.49 -6.62 19.96
N ALA A 39 4.50 -5.27 20.08
CA ALA A 39 3.95 -4.61 21.25
C ALA A 39 2.47 -4.95 21.47
N SER A 40 1.72 -5.15 20.38
CA SER A 40 0.29 -5.51 20.40
C SER A 40 0.01 -6.92 20.94
N GLU A 41 1.00 -7.81 20.91
CA GLU A 41 0.86 -9.17 21.42
C GLU A 41 1.11 -9.22 22.93
N VAL A 42 2.03 -8.38 23.44
CA VAL A 42 2.34 -8.29 24.87
C VAL A 42 1.29 -7.47 25.64
N HIS A 43 0.96 -6.28 25.12
CA HIS A 43 0.12 -5.31 25.82
C HIS A 43 -1.36 -5.37 25.39
N GLY A 44 -1.70 -6.28 24.47
CA GLY A 44 -3.02 -6.38 23.87
C GLY A 44 -3.15 -5.51 22.61
N ARG A 45 -3.98 -6.00 21.68
CA ARG A 45 -4.05 -5.44 20.32
C ARG A 45 -4.79 -4.10 20.25
N VAL A 46 -5.87 -3.96 21.01
CA VAL A 46 -6.72 -2.75 21.00
C VAL A 46 -6.03 -1.54 21.66
N PRO A 47 -5.36 -1.66 22.84
CA PRO A 47 -4.63 -0.54 23.44
C PRO A 47 -3.53 0.03 22.54
N ILE A 48 -2.70 -0.84 21.96
CA ILE A 48 -1.61 -0.42 21.06
C ILE A 48 -2.16 0.22 19.77
N PHE A 49 -3.27 -0.31 19.23
CA PHE A 49 -3.95 0.30 18.10
C PHE A 49 -4.44 1.72 18.43
N ARG A 50 -5.07 1.93 19.59
CA ARG A 50 -5.55 3.24 20.05
C ARG A 50 -4.40 4.22 20.24
N ILE A 51 -3.34 3.82 20.93
CA ILE A 51 -2.15 4.65 21.15
C ILE A 51 -1.57 5.11 19.81
N GLY A 52 -1.40 4.19 18.86
CA GLY A 52 -0.93 4.52 17.51
C GLY A 52 -1.80 5.53 16.79
N CYS A 53 -3.13 5.36 16.84
CA CYS A 53 -4.07 6.31 16.24
C CYS A 53 -4.03 7.69 16.90
N THR A 54 -3.96 7.74 18.24
CA THR A 54 -3.88 9.00 19.00
C THR A 54 -2.62 9.79 18.65
N PHE A 55 -1.45 9.15 18.69
CA PHE A 55 -0.20 9.84 18.36
C PHE A 55 -0.11 10.20 16.87
N PHE A 56 -0.60 9.34 15.98
CA PHE A 56 -0.74 9.70 14.56
C PHE A 56 -1.52 10.99 14.40
N LEU A 57 -2.66 11.12 15.07
CA LEU A 57 -3.52 12.30 15.01
C LEU A 57 -2.85 13.55 15.56
N ILE A 58 -2.17 13.44 16.71
CA ILE A 58 -1.43 14.56 17.31
C ILE A 58 -0.35 15.07 16.35
N PHE A 59 0.48 14.18 15.81
CA PHE A 59 1.55 14.56 14.89
C PHE A 59 1.04 15.03 13.52
N ASN A 60 -0.05 14.44 13.02
CA ASN A 60 -0.69 14.87 11.79
C ASN A 60 -1.27 16.28 11.92
N LEU A 61 -1.92 16.58 13.05
CA LEU A 61 -2.41 17.93 13.35
C LEU A 61 -1.25 18.92 13.54
N ALA A 62 -0.18 18.51 14.21
CA ALA A 62 1.02 19.32 14.39
C ALA A 62 1.67 19.73 13.06
N CYS A 63 1.56 18.90 12.00
CA CYS A 63 2.05 19.24 10.66
C CYS A 63 1.44 20.54 10.12
N ALA A 64 0.19 20.87 10.46
CA ALA A 64 -0.48 22.10 10.03
C ALA A 64 0.18 23.37 10.60
N PHE A 65 0.84 23.25 11.76
CA PHE A 65 1.50 24.35 12.47
C PHE A 65 2.98 24.49 12.12
N SER A 66 3.51 23.62 11.27
CA SER A 66 4.92 23.64 10.88
C SER A 66 5.29 24.92 10.10
N ARG A 67 6.44 25.50 10.42
CA ARG A 67 6.97 26.72 9.78
C ARG A 67 8.24 26.48 8.97
N THR A 68 8.93 25.37 9.23
CA THR A 68 10.17 25.00 8.52
C THR A 68 10.04 23.63 7.86
N HIS A 69 10.77 23.41 6.77
CA HIS A 69 10.80 22.13 6.07
C HIS A 69 11.34 20.98 6.93
N ILE A 70 12.31 21.25 7.82
CA ILE A 70 12.86 20.25 8.75
C ILE A 70 11.80 19.86 9.77
N GLN A 71 11.14 20.85 10.38
CA GLN A 71 10.05 20.60 11.33
C GLN A 71 8.92 19.80 10.67
N PHE A 72 8.51 20.20 9.46
CA PHE A 72 7.49 19.48 8.70
C PHE A 72 7.92 18.04 8.37
N GLY A 73 9.16 17.84 7.94
CA GLY A 73 9.73 16.51 7.67
C GLY A 73 9.74 15.62 8.92
N ALA A 74 10.19 16.14 10.06
CA ALA A 74 10.20 15.40 11.33
C ALA A 74 8.78 15.00 11.76
N LEU A 75 7.82 15.92 11.70
CA LEU A 75 6.42 15.63 12.03
C LEU A 75 5.77 14.63 11.07
N ARG A 76 6.17 14.66 9.78
CA ARG A 76 5.76 13.67 8.79
C ARG A 76 6.34 12.29 9.07
N PHE A 77 7.58 12.20 9.53
CA PHE A 77 8.16 10.94 9.97
C PHE A 77 7.40 10.37 11.18
N CYS A 78 7.19 11.20 12.21
CA CYS A 78 6.47 10.78 13.42
C CYS A 78 5.03 10.34 13.12
N SER A 79 4.27 11.14 12.36
CA SER A 79 2.93 10.74 11.93
C SER A 79 2.94 9.45 11.10
N GLY A 80 3.90 9.28 10.20
CA GLY A 80 4.08 8.02 9.46
C GLY A 80 4.37 6.82 10.37
N PHE A 81 5.27 6.98 11.33
CA PHE A 81 5.64 5.95 12.29
C PHE A 81 4.43 5.46 13.07
N PHE A 82 3.66 6.37 13.67
CA PHE A 82 2.45 6.02 14.41
C PHE A 82 1.30 5.52 13.53
N ALA A 83 1.20 5.98 12.27
CA ALA A 83 0.27 5.43 11.29
C ALA A 83 0.59 3.96 10.92
N GLY A 84 1.82 3.50 11.16
CA GLY A 84 2.20 2.10 11.03
C GLY A 84 1.39 1.16 11.93
N ALA A 85 1.01 1.61 13.13
CA ALA A 85 0.23 0.80 14.08
C ALA A 85 -1.14 0.38 13.51
N PRO A 86 -2.05 1.29 13.11
CA PRO A 86 -3.34 0.88 12.55
C PRO A 86 -3.19 0.12 11.23
N LEU A 87 -2.20 0.45 10.39
CA LEU A 87 -1.97 -0.25 9.12
C LEU A 87 -1.50 -1.70 9.31
N GLY A 88 -0.70 -1.97 10.35
CA GLY A 88 -0.26 -3.33 10.67
C GLY A 88 -1.31 -4.15 11.41
N LEU A 89 -2.06 -3.52 12.33
CA LEU A 89 -2.91 -4.21 13.29
C LEU A 89 -4.39 -4.33 12.86
N CYS A 90 -4.86 -3.52 11.90
CA CYS A 90 -6.29 -3.46 11.53
C CYS A 90 -6.87 -4.83 11.16
N HIS A 91 -6.20 -5.59 10.29
CA HIS A 91 -6.66 -6.92 9.88
C HIS A 91 -6.77 -7.89 11.06
N VAL A 92 -5.78 -7.83 11.94
CA VAL A 92 -5.59 -8.75 13.07
C VAL A 92 -6.60 -8.47 14.19
N VAL A 93 -6.89 -7.19 14.45
CA VAL A 93 -7.94 -6.77 15.39
C VAL A 93 -9.32 -7.16 14.86
N LEU A 94 -9.56 -6.99 13.56
CA LEU A 94 -10.85 -7.30 12.96
C LEU A 94 -11.15 -8.80 12.94
N GLU A 95 -10.14 -9.64 12.67
CA GLU A 95 -10.30 -11.09 12.68
C GLU A 95 -10.73 -11.60 14.06
N ASN A 96 -10.12 -11.06 15.13
CA ASN A 96 -10.48 -11.41 16.51
C ASN A 96 -11.92 -11.03 16.87
N LEU A 97 -12.42 -9.90 16.37
CA LEU A 97 -13.74 -9.39 16.71
C LEU A 97 -14.88 -10.14 15.98
N TRP A 98 -14.67 -10.56 14.73
CA TRP A 98 -15.76 -11.09 13.88
C TRP A 98 -15.90 -12.62 13.86
N GLY A 99 -15.00 -13.39 14.48
CA GLY A 99 -15.11 -14.84 14.66
C GLY A 99 -15.62 -15.59 13.41
N LYS A 100 -16.79 -16.24 13.52
CA LYS A 100 -17.42 -17.01 12.41
C LYS A 100 -17.75 -16.18 11.16
N LYS A 101 -17.87 -14.85 11.26
CA LYS A 101 -18.13 -13.94 10.13
C LYS A 101 -16.86 -13.26 9.58
N ARG A 102 -15.66 -13.75 9.93
CA ARG A 102 -14.35 -13.21 9.52
C ARG A 102 -14.22 -12.90 8.03
N GLY A 103 -14.77 -13.75 7.15
CA GLY A 103 -14.69 -13.56 5.69
C GLY A 103 -15.37 -12.27 5.20
N ARG A 104 -16.52 -11.91 5.79
CA ARG A 104 -17.20 -10.63 5.46
C ARG A 104 -16.41 -9.43 5.97
N ALA A 105 -15.85 -9.55 7.17
CA ALA A 105 -15.03 -8.53 7.79
C ALA A 105 -13.77 -8.21 6.96
N LEU A 106 -13.04 -9.25 6.53
CA LEU A 106 -11.85 -9.11 5.67
C LEU A 106 -12.19 -8.51 4.30
N CYS A 107 -13.36 -8.84 3.75
CA CYS A 107 -13.86 -8.23 2.51
C CYS A 107 -14.11 -6.72 2.68
N LEU A 108 -14.74 -6.31 3.79
CA LEU A 108 -15.01 -4.90 4.09
C LEU A 108 -13.72 -4.09 4.27
N ILE A 109 -12.73 -4.60 5.01
CA ILE A 109 -11.41 -3.92 5.10
C ILE A 109 -10.79 -3.77 3.73
N SER A 110 -10.81 -4.83 2.93
CA SER A 110 -10.20 -4.79 1.61
C SER A 110 -10.89 -3.80 0.67
N LEU A 111 -12.20 -3.63 0.83
CA LEU A 111 -12.94 -2.60 0.10
C LEU A 111 -12.52 -1.20 0.57
N ALA A 112 -12.39 -1.01 1.89
CA ALA A 112 -11.95 0.24 2.48
C ALA A 112 -10.52 0.64 2.05
N THR A 113 -9.60 -0.32 1.90
CA THR A 113 -8.23 -0.04 1.42
C THR A 113 -8.15 0.37 -0.05
N VAL A 114 -9.17 0.05 -0.85
CA VAL A 114 -9.31 0.52 -2.24
C VAL A 114 -10.00 1.87 -2.28
N ILE A 115 -11.14 2.02 -1.59
CA ILE A 115 -11.94 3.26 -1.64
C ILE A 115 -11.22 4.41 -0.94
N GLY A 116 -10.54 4.16 0.17
CA GLY A 116 -9.95 5.19 1.04
C GLY A 116 -8.93 6.10 0.35
N PRO A 117 -7.83 5.57 -0.25
CA PRO A 117 -6.85 6.39 -0.97
C PRO A 117 -7.48 7.22 -2.09
N CYS A 118 -8.56 6.71 -2.66
CA CYS A 118 -9.21 7.28 -3.80
C CYS A 118 -10.14 8.45 -3.44
N THR A 119 -11.04 8.25 -2.49
CA THR A 119 -11.85 9.36 -1.95
C THR A 119 -10.96 10.40 -1.30
N GLY A 120 -9.89 9.98 -0.62
CA GLY A 120 -8.87 10.86 -0.05
C GLY A 120 -8.15 11.71 -1.11
N THR A 121 -7.79 11.14 -2.26
CA THR A 121 -7.16 11.91 -3.36
C THR A 121 -8.16 12.87 -3.99
N MET A 122 -9.41 12.47 -4.22
CA MET A 122 -10.43 13.35 -4.81
C MET A 122 -10.75 14.54 -3.91
N ILE A 123 -11.03 14.28 -2.62
CA ILE A 123 -11.27 15.34 -1.63
C ILE A 123 -10.02 16.20 -1.48
N GLY A 124 -8.83 15.58 -1.47
CA GLY A 124 -7.56 16.27 -1.37
C GLY A 124 -7.31 17.24 -2.53
N CYS A 125 -7.59 16.83 -3.77
CA CYS A 125 -7.49 17.69 -4.94
C CYS A 125 -8.45 18.88 -4.85
N LEU A 126 -9.73 18.65 -4.53
CA LEU A 126 -10.73 19.72 -4.39
C LEU A 126 -10.36 20.73 -3.30
N VAL A 127 -9.88 20.24 -2.15
CA VAL A 127 -9.42 21.09 -1.06
C VAL A 127 -8.20 21.91 -1.48
N LEU A 128 -7.26 21.35 -2.24
CA LEU A 128 -6.08 22.11 -2.71
C LEU A 128 -6.43 23.15 -3.79
N GLU A 129 -7.53 22.97 -4.52
CA GLU A 129 -8.01 23.96 -5.50
C GLU A 129 -8.65 25.17 -4.83
N GLN A 130 -9.37 24.96 -3.71
CA GLN A 130 -10.21 25.98 -3.09
C GLN A 130 -9.66 26.53 -1.76
N LEU A 131 -8.85 25.75 -1.06
CA LEU A 131 -8.37 26.01 0.30
C LEU A 131 -6.86 25.80 0.41
N SER A 132 -6.28 26.27 1.52
CA SER A 132 -4.86 26.06 1.80
C SER A 132 -4.54 24.60 2.14
N TRP A 133 -3.31 24.16 1.86
CA TRP A 133 -2.83 22.81 2.16
C TRP A 133 -2.95 22.40 3.65
N LYS A 134 -2.91 23.37 4.57
CA LYS A 134 -3.10 23.15 6.01
C LYS A 134 -4.48 22.56 6.32
N CYS A 135 -5.50 22.91 5.53
CA CYS A 135 -6.86 22.38 5.66
C CYS A 135 -6.90 20.86 5.49
N LEU A 136 -6.01 20.27 4.66
CA LEU A 136 -5.90 18.81 4.54
C LEU A 136 -5.57 18.15 5.89
N PHE A 137 -4.66 18.75 6.65
CA PHE A 137 -4.26 18.23 7.97
C PHE A 137 -5.38 18.41 8.99
N TYR A 138 -6.14 19.52 8.94
CA TYR A 138 -7.30 19.72 9.82
C TYR A 138 -8.43 18.72 9.51
N ILE A 139 -8.79 18.56 8.24
CA ILE A 139 -9.86 17.65 7.80
C ILE A 139 -9.50 16.19 8.14
N THR A 140 -8.28 15.76 7.80
CA THR A 140 -7.84 14.37 8.09
C THR A 140 -7.74 14.11 9.58
N SER A 141 -7.31 15.09 10.38
CA SER A 141 -7.30 14.97 11.85
C SER A 141 -8.71 14.95 12.43
N GLY A 142 -9.66 15.72 11.88
CA GLY A 142 -11.06 15.68 12.30
C GLY A 142 -11.71 14.31 12.05
N ILE A 143 -11.52 13.75 10.84
CA ILE A 143 -11.99 12.40 10.51
C ILE A 143 -11.32 11.35 11.42
N GLY A 144 -10.01 11.49 11.65
CA GLY A 144 -9.27 10.62 12.57
C GLY A 144 -9.79 10.70 14.00
N PHE A 145 -10.16 11.89 14.48
CA PHE A 145 -10.69 12.10 15.84
C PHE A 145 -12.04 11.39 16.01
N VAL A 146 -12.95 11.58 15.05
CA VAL A 146 -14.25 10.88 15.06
C VAL A 146 -14.05 9.38 15.01
N THR A 147 -13.12 8.89 14.19
CA THR A 147 -12.81 7.45 14.10
C THR A 147 -12.26 6.91 15.42
N LEU A 148 -11.35 7.63 16.07
CA LEU A 148 -10.79 7.27 17.37
C LEU A 148 -11.86 7.28 18.47
N LEU A 149 -12.77 8.26 18.45
CA LEU A 149 -13.88 8.35 19.38
C LEU A 149 -14.85 7.17 19.21
N LEU A 150 -15.27 6.87 17.99
CA LEU A 150 -16.11 5.71 17.70
C LEU A 150 -15.43 4.41 18.12
N MET A 151 -14.12 4.28 17.91
CA MET A 151 -13.35 3.13 18.37
C MET A 151 -13.27 3.02 19.89
N ALA A 152 -13.19 4.15 20.60
CA ALA A 152 -13.21 4.18 22.07
C ALA A 152 -14.56 3.71 22.62
N LEU A 153 -15.67 4.11 21.97
CA LEU A 153 -17.03 3.80 22.39
C LEU A 153 -17.51 2.39 21.99
N CYS A 154 -17.16 1.92 20.79
CA CYS A 154 -17.75 0.71 20.22
C CYS A 154 -16.91 -0.57 20.41
N ILE A 155 -15.60 -0.45 20.68
CA ILE A 155 -14.72 -1.63 20.78
C ILE A 155 -14.37 -1.89 22.26
N PRO A 156 -14.93 -2.94 22.88
CA PRO A 156 -14.55 -3.31 24.25
C PRO A 156 -13.11 -3.80 24.30
N GLU A 157 -12.42 -3.52 25.41
CA GLU A 157 -11.02 -3.90 25.59
C GLU A 157 -10.85 -5.42 25.61
N SER A 158 -10.05 -5.95 24.68
CA SER A 158 -9.67 -7.35 24.71
C SER A 158 -8.56 -7.54 25.74
N LYS A 159 -8.78 -8.40 26.75
CA LYS A 159 -7.73 -8.82 27.70
C LYS A 159 -6.57 -9.48 26.93
N SER A 160 -5.34 -9.15 27.33
CA SER A 160 -4.10 -9.70 26.77
C SER A 160 -3.91 -11.15 27.20
N LEU A 161 -3.42 -11.99 26.28
CA LEU A 161 -2.77 -13.26 26.62
C LEU A 161 -1.26 -13.00 26.59
N GLN A 162 -0.57 -13.22 27.70
CA GLN A 162 0.88 -12.98 27.79
C GLN A 162 1.65 -13.97 26.90
N ILE A 163 2.44 -13.46 25.94
CA ILE A 163 3.41 -14.25 25.17
C ILE A 163 4.78 -13.56 25.16
N THR A 164 5.82 -14.39 25.26
CA THR A 164 7.25 -14.13 25.52
C THR A 164 8.00 -13.30 24.46
N LEU A 165 9.05 -12.60 24.90
CA LEU A 165 9.98 -11.74 24.14
C LEU A 165 10.54 -12.33 22.83
N HIS A 166 10.64 -13.66 22.70
CA HIS A 166 11.10 -14.35 21.49
C HIS A 166 10.22 -14.06 20.25
N VAL A 167 8.97 -13.64 20.43
CA VAL A 167 8.08 -13.28 19.31
C VAL A 167 8.46 -11.92 18.70
N LEU A 168 9.18 -11.06 19.44
CA LEU A 168 9.54 -9.70 19.02
C LEU A 168 10.57 -9.67 17.88
N LEU A 169 11.51 -10.62 17.85
CA LEU A 169 12.52 -10.76 16.79
C LEU A 169 12.05 -11.66 15.64
N ARG A 170 10.92 -12.37 15.81
CA ARG A 170 10.45 -13.37 14.86
C ARG A 170 10.07 -12.80 13.47
N PRO A 171 9.45 -11.60 13.34
CA PRO A 171 9.22 -10.99 12.03
C PRO A 171 10.52 -10.74 11.25
N PHE A 172 11.60 -10.37 11.94
CA PHE A 172 12.92 -10.17 11.33
C PHE A 172 13.52 -11.50 10.83
N HIS A 173 13.35 -12.58 11.59
CA HIS A 173 13.83 -13.91 11.22
C HIS A 173 13.14 -14.45 9.96
N ILE A 174 11.80 -14.38 9.90
CA ILE A 174 11.01 -14.82 8.73
C ILE A 174 11.38 -14.02 7.48
N ALA A 175 11.64 -12.71 7.64
CA ALA A 175 12.06 -11.85 6.54
C ALA A 175 13.44 -12.24 5.96
N LEU A 176 14.34 -12.76 6.79
CA LEU A 176 15.70 -13.12 6.39
C LEU A 176 15.79 -14.55 5.83
N GLU A 177 14.96 -15.47 6.31
CA GLU A 177 15.01 -16.88 5.90
C GLU A 177 14.23 -17.23 4.64
N ASP A 178 13.17 -16.47 4.31
CA ASP A 178 12.32 -16.75 3.15
C ASP A 178 12.55 -15.74 2.00
N PRO A 179 13.47 -16.02 1.05
CA PRO A 179 13.74 -15.13 -0.09
C PRO A 179 12.49 -14.88 -0.95
N MET A 180 11.50 -15.77 -0.89
CA MET A 180 10.21 -15.60 -1.57
C MET A 180 9.35 -14.51 -0.94
N ALA A 181 9.31 -14.42 0.38
CA ALA A 181 8.57 -13.39 1.12
C ALA A 181 9.10 -11.99 0.79
N VAL A 182 10.42 -11.85 0.72
CA VAL A 182 11.09 -10.59 0.35
C VAL A 182 10.76 -10.21 -1.09
N THR A 183 10.89 -11.17 -2.02
CA THR A 183 10.65 -10.94 -3.46
C THR A 183 9.22 -10.50 -3.75
N ILE A 184 8.21 -11.13 -3.13
CA ILE A 184 6.81 -10.70 -3.22
C ILE A 184 6.68 -9.24 -2.83
N SER A 185 7.24 -8.89 -1.69
CA SER A 185 6.99 -7.62 -1.04
C SER A 185 7.65 -6.45 -1.76
N VAL A 186 8.80 -6.68 -2.41
CA VAL A 186 9.51 -5.74 -3.29
C VAL A 186 8.80 -5.54 -4.64
N GLN A 187 7.88 -6.42 -5.03
CA GLN A 187 7.14 -6.34 -6.29
C GLN A 187 5.81 -5.59 -6.14
N LEU A 188 5.11 -5.76 -5.00
CA LEU A 188 3.89 -4.98 -4.61
C LEU A 188 4.11 -3.47 -4.44
N ALA A 189 5.38 -3.10 -4.48
CA ALA A 189 6.07 -1.96 -3.93
C ALA A 189 6.35 -0.89 -4.99
N ARG A 190 6.48 -1.35 -6.24
CA ARG A 190 6.87 -0.54 -7.40
C ARG A 190 5.71 0.23 -8.04
N ILE A 191 4.50 0.15 -7.50
CA ILE A 191 3.27 0.52 -8.21
C ILE A 191 2.55 1.74 -7.63
N SER A 192 3.27 2.79 -7.21
CA SER A 192 2.63 3.96 -6.57
C SER A 192 2.98 5.28 -7.25
N ALA A 193 2.19 5.66 -8.26
CA ALA A 193 1.71 7.03 -8.51
C ALA A 193 0.77 7.05 -9.75
N LEU A 194 -0.26 7.90 -9.69
CA LEU A 194 -1.11 8.45 -10.77
C LEU A 194 -2.56 7.96 -10.98
N HIS A 195 -3.41 8.98 -11.18
CA HIS A 195 -4.86 9.19 -11.27
C HIS A 195 -5.81 8.19 -10.58
N GLY A 196 -6.49 8.73 -9.56
CA GLY A 196 -7.33 7.98 -8.63
C GLY A 196 -8.59 7.38 -9.25
N PHE A 197 -9.32 8.07 -10.12
CA PHE A 197 -10.66 7.63 -10.52
C PHE A 197 -10.66 6.36 -11.38
N SER A 198 -9.83 6.33 -12.42
CA SER A 198 -9.73 5.16 -13.29
C SER A 198 -9.14 3.94 -12.57
N MET A 199 -8.11 4.16 -11.73
CA MET A 199 -7.57 3.10 -10.87
C MET A 199 -8.63 2.48 -9.93
N ILE A 200 -9.57 3.27 -9.39
CA ILE A 200 -10.67 2.74 -8.56
C ILE A 200 -11.53 1.77 -9.35
N SER A 201 -11.99 2.22 -10.53
CA SER A 201 -12.92 1.42 -11.32
C SER A 201 -12.28 0.11 -11.74
N GLY A 202 -10.99 0.14 -12.09
CA GLY A 202 -10.17 -1.06 -12.34
C GLY A 202 -10.01 -1.95 -11.12
N ALA A 203 -9.64 -1.39 -9.97
CA ALA A 203 -9.43 -2.14 -8.72
C ALA A 203 -10.72 -2.78 -8.18
N CYS A 204 -11.83 -2.06 -8.23
CA CYS A 204 -13.14 -2.54 -7.79
C CYS A 204 -13.70 -3.61 -8.72
N LEU A 205 -13.60 -3.43 -10.05
CA LEU A 205 -14.03 -4.44 -11.01
C LEU A 205 -13.16 -5.70 -10.88
N ALA A 206 -11.83 -5.54 -10.77
CA ALA A 206 -10.91 -6.65 -10.55
C ALA A 206 -11.21 -7.39 -9.24
N THR A 207 -11.56 -6.68 -8.16
CA THR A 207 -11.96 -7.31 -6.89
C THR A 207 -13.20 -8.20 -7.04
N LYS A 208 -14.19 -7.77 -7.83
CA LYS A 208 -15.40 -8.56 -8.13
C LYS A 208 -15.14 -9.70 -9.13
N ALA A 209 -14.26 -9.47 -10.09
CA ALA A 209 -13.91 -10.45 -11.12
C ALA A 209 -12.89 -11.51 -10.66
N SER A 210 -12.07 -11.22 -9.64
CA SER A 210 -10.91 -12.01 -9.20
C SER A 210 -11.21 -13.47 -8.82
N THR A 211 -12.41 -13.79 -8.38
CA THR A 211 -12.79 -15.17 -8.03
C THR A 211 -13.34 -15.96 -9.21
N LYS A 212 -14.07 -15.33 -10.14
CA LYS A 212 -14.79 -16.04 -11.22
C LYS A 212 -14.12 -15.92 -12.59
N CYS A 213 -13.55 -14.76 -12.90
CA CYS A 213 -12.84 -14.54 -14.16
C CYS A 213 -11.48 -15.26 -14.16
N LEU A 214 -10.78 -15.27 -13.02
CA LEU A 214 -9.47 -15.91 -12.91
C LEU A 214 -9.58 -17.45 -12.90
N SER A 215 -10.61 -18.01 -12.25
CA SER A 215 -10.89 -19.45 -12.34
C SER A 215 -11.21 -19.84 -13.77
N ASN A 216 -12.10 -19.09 -14.43
CA ASN A 216 -12.50 -19.38 -15.81
C ASN A 216 -11.35 -19.21 -16.80
N LEU A 217 -10.46 -18.24 -16.59
CA LEU A 217 -9.28 -18.04 -17.43
C LEU A 217 -8.23 -19.14 -17.21
N CYS A 218 -8.03 -19.60 -15.97
CA CYS A 218 -7.16 -20.75 -15.69
C CYS A 218 -7.72 -22.06 -16.25
N ASP A 219 -9.05 -22.23 -16.21
CA ASP A 219 -9.76 -23.35 -16.83
C ASP A 219 -9.63 -23.28 -18.36
N TRP A 220 -9.81 -22.09 -18.95
CA TRP A 220 -9.66 -21.86 -20.39
C TRP A 220 -8.23 -22.11 -20.89
N LEU A 221 -7.22 -21.67 -20.14
CA LEU A 221 -5.80 -21.93 -20.42
C LEU A 221 -5.37 -23.38 -20.16
N HIS A 222 -6.29 -24.29 -19.78
CA HIS A 222 -6.00 -25.69 -19.44
C HIS A 222 -4.90 -25.82 -18.35
N ILE A 223 -4.87 -24.88 -17.41
CA ILE A 223 -3.91 -24.89 -16.28
C ILE A 223 -4.48 -25.69 -15.09
N LYS A 224 -5.76 -26.06 -15.15
CA LYS A 224 -6.47 -26.74 -14.07
C LYS A 224 -6.33 -28.26 -14.19
N ASP A 225 -5.24 -28.80 -13.68
CA ASP A 225 -5.22 -30.21 -13.27
C ASP A 225 -5.96 -30.34 -11.94
N CYS A 226 -6.96 -31.22 -11.86
CA CYS A 226 -7.81 -31.40 -10.68
C CYS A 226 -7.02 -31.71 -9.38
N ASP A 227 -5.82 -32.30 -9.50
CA ASP A 227 -4.93 -32.58 -8.37
C ASP A 227 -4.12 -31.36 -7.86
N ILE A 228 -3.94 -30.31 -8.69
CA ILE A 228 -3.03 -29.19 -8.38
C ILE A 228 -3.78 -28.00 -7.77
N SER A 229 -5.11 -27.93 -7.89
CA SER A 229 -5.92 -26.80 -7.38
C SER A 229 -5.81 -26.58 -5.86
N ASP A 230 -5.44 -27.61 -5.10
CA ASP A 230 -5.23 -27.53 -3.65
C ASP A 230 -3.80 -27.13 -3.25
N THR A 231 -2.86 -27.09 -4.20
CA THR A 231 -1.48 -26.69 -3.91
C THR A 231 -1.35 -25.18 -3.75
N LEU A 232 -0.57 -24.75 -2.75
CA LEU A 232 -0.30 -23.32 -2.49
C LEU A 232 0.26 -22.60 -3.74
N GLU A 233 1.02 -23.32 -4.55
CA GLU A 233 1.70 -22.81 -5.75
C GLU A 233 0.76 -22.42 -6.88
N TYR A 234 -0.45 -22.99 -6.93
CA TYR A 234 -1.48 -22.57 -7.89
C TYR A 234 -1.83 -21.08 -7.74
N LYS A 235 -1.77 -20.56 -6.51
CA LYS A 235 -2.00 -19.13 -6.20
C LYS A 235 -0.92 -18.23 -6.80
N LEU A 236 0.30 -18.72 -6.97
CA LEU A 236 1.40 -17.99 -7.63
C LEU A 236 1.19 -17.91 -9.15
N ARG A 237 0.71 -19.00 -9.78
CA ARG A 237 0.40 -19.01 -11.22
C ARG A 237 -0.72 -18.04 -11.58
N CYS A 238 -1.68 -17.89 -10.68
CA CYS A 238 -2.76 -16.90 -10.77
C CYS A 238 -2.26 -15.44 -10.82
N MET A 239 -1.00 -15.15 -10.46
CA MET A 239 -0.42 -13.80 -10.54
C MET A 239 0.05 -13.42 -11.96
N ILE A 240 0.39 -14.40 -12.81
CA ILE A 240 0.93 -14.20 -14.16
C ILE A 240 0.04 -13.27 -15.01
N PRO A 241 -1.27 -13.53 -15.18
CA PRO A 241 -2.13 -12.64 -15.97
C PRO A 241 -2.17 -11.22 -15.39
N GLY A 242 -2.17 -11.08 -14.07
CA GLY A 242 -2.09 -9.78 -13.40
C GLY A 242 -0.81 -9.03 -13.77
N THR A 243 0.35 -9.68 -13.74
CA THR A 243 1.62 -9.04 -14.12
C THR A 243 1.72 -8.66 -15.59
N VAL A 244 1.09 -9.41 -16.49
CA VAL A 244 1.03 -9.06 -17.92
C VAL A 244 0.14 -7.85 -18.15
N VAL A 245 -1.03 -7.80 -17.50
CA VAL A 245 -1.91 -6.62 -17.57
C VAL A 245 -1.23 -5.39 -16.97
N LEU A 246 -0.46 -5.56 -15.88
CA LEU A 246 0.34 -4.49 -15.27
C LEU A 246 1.38 -3.94 -16.24
N ALA A 247 2.08 -4.85 -16.92
CA ALA A 247 3.08 -4.53 -17.93
C ALA A 247 2.49 -3.70 -19.07
N VAL A 248 1.40 -4.19 -19.67
CA VAL A 248 0.70 -3.51 -20.77
C VAL A 248 0.18 -2.15 -20.33
N GLY A 249 -0.46 -2.06 -19.16
CA GLY A 249 -0.97 -0.79 -18.62
C GLY A 249 0.15 0.22 -18.37
N SER A 250 1.30 -0.21 -17.86
CA SER A 250 2.46 0.66 -17.59
C SER A 250 3.08 1.21 -18.88
N VAL A 251 3.22 0.38 -19.91
CA VAL A 251 3.69 0.82 -21.24
C VAL A 251 2.70 1.79 -21.86
N MET A 252 1.41 1.45 -21.82
CA MET A 252 0.36 2.29 -22.40
C MET A 252 0.31 3.66 -21.71
N PHE A 253 0.47 3.71 -20.39
CA PHE A 253 0.54 4.98 -19.63
C PHE A 253 1.77 5.82 -20.03
N ALA A 254 2.93 5.17 -20.20
CA ALA A 254 4.16 5.85 -20.59
C ALA A 254 4.10 6.44 -22.00
N VAL A 255 3.58 5.65 -22.95
CA VAL A 255 3.35 6.09 -24.33
C VAL A 255 2.32 7.22 -24.34
N ALA A 256 1.23 7.08 -23.58
CA ALA A 256 0.18 8.10 -23.50
C ALA A 256 0.71 9.45 -23.00
N ARG A 257 1.63 9.44 -22.02
CA ARG A 257 2.34 10.61 -21.51
C ARG A 257 3.32 11.21 -22.52
N GLN A 258 4.00 10.37 -23.32
CA GLN A 258 5.01 10.82 -24.27
C GLN A 258 4.43 11.51 -25.51
N TYR A 259 3.27 11.06 -25.99
CA TYR A 259 2.65 11.55 -27.22
C TYR A 259 1.47 12.50 -26.99
N ASP A 260 1.33 13.04 -25.77
CA ASP A 260 0.24 13.95 -25.37
C ASP A 260 -1.15 13.46 -25.83
N THR A 261 -1.37 12.15 -25.66
CA THR A 261 -2.56 11.46 -26.18
C THR A 261 -3.83 11.91 -25.45
N PRO A 262 -5.03 11.69 -26.04
CA PRO A 262 -6.29 12.03 -25.40
C PRO A 262 -6.42 11.42 -24.00
N CYS A 263 -7.06 12.15 -23.08
CA CYS A 263 -7.23 11.74 -21.67
C CYS A 263 -7.79 10.31 -21.51
N CYS A 264 -8.65 9.88 -22.43
CA CYS A 264 -9.23 8.53 -22.44
C CYS A 264 -8.17 7.42 -22.45
N VAL A 265 -7.06 7.58 -23.19
CA VAL A 265 -5.99 6.56 -23.26
C VAL A 265 -5.25 6.46 -21.92
N VAL A 266 -5.00 7.61 -21.29
CA VAL A 266 -4.39 7.68 -19.95
C VAL A 266 -5.30 7.01 -18.93
N ASP A 267 -6.62 7.26 -19.00
CA ASP A 267 -7.58 6.63 -18.10
C ASP A 267 -7.64 5.12 -18.31
N ILE A 268 -7.71 4.61 -19.54
CA ILE A 268 -7.70 3.15 -19.80
C ILE A 268 -6.40 2.52 -19.28
N ALA A 269 -5.26 3.20 -19.41
CA ALA A 269 -3.99 2.68 -18.91
C ALA A 269 -3.97 2.55 -17.38
N LEU A 270 -4.49 3.56 -16.69
CA LEU A 270 -4.61 3.56 -15.23
C LEU A 270 -5.66 2.56 -14.72
N PHE A 271 -6.72 2.33 -15.49
CA PHE A 271 -7.68 1.26 -15.22
C PHE A 271 -6.99 -0.11 -15.19
N LEU A 272 -6.21 -0.41 -16.23
CA LEU A 272 -5.48 -1.67 -16.35
C LEU A 272 -4.44 -1.82 -15.24
N ILE A 273 -3.69 -0.77 -14.93
CA ILE A 273 -2.74 -0.76 -13.80
C ILE A 273 -3.47 -1.04 -12.48
N GLY A 274 -4.59 -0.36 -12.20
CA GLY A 274 -5.40 -0.57 -11.00
C GLY A 274 -5.95 -2.00 -10.87
N ALA A 275 -6.49 -2.55 -11.96
CA ALA A 275 -6.97 -3.92 -12.01
C ALA A 275 -5.85 -4.94 -11.77
N ALA A 276 -4.70 -4.72 -12.40
CA ALA A 276 -3.54 -5.60 -12.32
C ALA A 276 -2.90 -5.64 -10.93
N ILE A 277 -2.79 -4.49 -10.25
CA ILE A 277 -2.31 -4.40 -8.86
C ILE A 277 -3.17 -5.30 -7.98
N ILE A 278 -4.49 -5.22 -8.06
CA ILE A 278 -5.36 -6.02 -7.19
C ILE A 278 -5.22 -7.52 -7.47
N LEU A 279 -5.18 -7.92 -8.76
CA LEU A 279 -5.03 -9.32 -9.14
C LEU A 279 -3.70 -9.92 -8.69
N ALA A 280 -2.59 -9.20 -8.88
CA ALA A 280 -1.26 -9.64 -8.49
C ALA A 280 -1.05 -9.57 -6.96
N CYS A 281 -1.44 -8.46 -6.33
CA CYS A 281 -1.21 -8.23 -4.90
C CYS A 281 -2.03 -9.15 -4.02
N ARG A 282 -3.33 -9.35 -4.31
CA ARG A 282 -4.17 -10.16 -3.43
C ARG A 282 -3.75 -11.62 -3.39
N LYS A 283 -3.38 -12.20 -4.54
CA LYS A 283 -2.95 -13.60 -4.60
C LYS A 283 -1.60 -13.81 -3.91
N ALA A 284 -0.67 -12.86 -4.02
CA ALA A 284 0.56 -12.84 -3.24
C ALA A 284 0.32 -12.80 -1.73
N THR A 285 -0.56 -11.92 -1.25
CA THR A 285 -0.88 -11.82 0.17
C THR A 285 -1.57 -13.08 0.70
N THR A 286 -2.50 -13.68 -0.05
CA THR A 286 -3.14 -14.94 0.34
C THR A 286 -2.15 -16.10 0.36
N TYR A 287 -1.25 -16.21 -0.62
CA TYR A 287 -0.17 -17.19 -0.62
C TYR A 287 0.68 -17.08 0.66
N MET A 288 1.08 -15.87 1.05
CA MET A 288 1.87 -15.64 2.26
C MET A 288 1.15 -16.07 3.53
N ILE A 289 -0.14 -15.79 3.64
CA ILE A 289 -0.98 -16.20 4.78
C ILE A 289 -1.08 -17.73 4.84
N ASP A 290 -1.31 -18.38 3.70
CA ASP A 290 -1.50 -19.82 3.67
C ASP A 290 -0.18 -20.61 3.77
N LYS A 291 0.95 -20.00 3.42
CA LYS A 291 2.29 -20.58 3.58
C LYS A 291 2.72 -20.54 5.04
N HIS A 292 2.43 -19.43 5.71
CA HIS A 292 2.80 -19.16 7.08
C HIS A 292 1.55 -19.14 7.98
N LYS A 293 0.69 -20.17 7.93
CA LYS A 293 -0.60 -20.18 8.67
C LYS A 293 -0.43 -19.91 10.16
N ASP A 294 0.60 -20.50 10.77
CA ASP A 294 0.91 -20.32 12.19
C ASP A 294 1.50 -18.93 12.52
N GLN A 295 1.95 -18.20 11.51
CA GLN A 295 2.68 -16.93 11.64
C GLN A 295 2.21 -15.85 10.64
N ALA A 296 0.94 -15.91 10.24
CA ALA A 296 0.42 -15.13 9.12
C ALA A 296 0.47 -13.61 9.38
N ALA A 297 0.28 -13.20 10.64
CA ALA A 297 0.36 -11.79 11.05
C ALA A 297 1.77 -11.21 10.83
N SER A 298 2.81 -11.92 11.28
CA SER A 298 4.22 -11.49 11.14
C SER A 298 4.66 -11.44 9.68
N ALA A 299 4.27 -12.46 8.90
CA ALA A 299 4.56 -12.53 7.47
C ALA A 299 3.91 -11.35 6.69
N LEU A 300 2.69 -10.97 7.08
CA LEU A 300 1.98 -9.82 6.51
C LEU A 300 2.64 -8.49 6.87
N VAL A 301 3.14 -8.35 8.10
CA VAL A 301 3.85 -7.15 8.57
C VAL A 301 5.12 -6.93 7.77
N VAL A 302 5.96 -7.98 7.63
CA VAL A 302 7.17 -7.92 6.80
C VAL A 302 6.82 -7.50 5.38
N SER A 303 5.77 -8.08 4.81
CA SER A 303 5.36 -7.77 3.44
C SER A 303 4.88 -6.32 3.28
N ASN A 304 4.07 -5.85 4.22
CA ASN A 304 3.58 -4.49 4.23
C ASN A 304 4.70 -3.48 4.46
N SER A 305 5.69 -3.78 5.31
CA SER A 305 6.82 -2.91 5.59
C SER A 305 7.78 -2.81 4.41
N LEU A 306 8.15 -3.92 3.78
CA LEU A 306 8.96 -3.93 2.56
C LEU A 306 8.28 -3.18 1.41
N ARG A 307 6.94 -3.26 1.32
CA ARG A 307 6.14 -2.47 0.39
C ARG A 307 6.21 -0.96 0.66
N ARG A 308 6.41 -0.55 1.91
CA ARG A 308 6.50 0.88 2.28
C ARG A 308 7.91 1.43 2.10
N MET A 309 8.96 0.62 2.32
CA MET A 309 10.36 1.00 2.06
C MET A 309 10.61 1.33 0.58
N SER A 310 10.04 0.53 -0.31
CA SER A 310 10.07 0.74 -1.76
C SER A 310 9.21 1.92 -2.21
N ALA A 311 8.01 2.10 -1.63
CA ALA A 311 7.20 3.30 -1.85
C ALA A 311 7.86 4.60 -1.31
N PHE A 312 8.82 4.49 -0.40
CA PHE A 312 9.71 5.58 0.00
C PHE A 312 10.73 5.92 -1.10
N LEU A 313 11.31 4.90 -1.75
CA LEU A 313 12.33 5.09 -2.79
C LEU A 313 11.78 5.80 -4.03
N VAL A 314 10.55 5.54 -4.45
CA VAL A 314 10.03 6.08 -5.71
C VAL A 314 9.97 7.62 -5.73
N PRO A 315 9.29 8.31 -4.78
CA PRO A 315 9.27 9.78 -4.77
C PRO A 315 10.65 10.39 -4.49
N LEU A 316 11.52 9.66 -3.78
CA LEU A 316 12.89 10.09 -3.51
C LEU A 316 13.73 10.06 -4.78
N ILE A 317 13.70 8.94 -5.53
CA ILE A 317 14.39 8.80 -6.81
C ILE A 317 13.86 9.86 -7.77
N VAL A 318 12.55 10.01 -7.92
CA VAL A 318 11.93 11.04 -8.79
C VAL A 318 12.40 12.45 -8.40
N HIS A 319 12.56 12.72 -7.11
CA HIS A 319 13.08 14.00 -6.64
C HIS A 319 14.56 14.19 -6.99
N LEU A 320 15.39 13.16 -6.79
CA LEU A 320 16.83 13.16 -7.11
C LEU A 320 17.10 13.21 -8.61
N THR A 321 16.20 12.67 -9.43
CA THR A 321 16.29 12.63 -10.90
C THR A 321 15.56 13.78 -11.59
N ARG A 322 15.17 14.83 -10.84
CA ARG A 322 14.51 16.02 -11.40
C ARG A 322 15.33 16.60 -12.56
N PRO A 323 14.70 17.03 -13.68
CA PRO A 323 15.42 17.28 -14.92
C PRO A 323 16.44 18.42 -14.82
N THR A 324 17.72 18.11 -14.97
CA THR A 324 18.71 19.02 -15.54
C THR A 324 18.55 19.02 -17.06
N LYS A 325 17.58 19.77 -17.61
CA LYS A 325 17.35 20.11 -19.04
C LYS A 325 17.35 18.99 -20.12
N HIS A 326 17.77 17.75 -19.85
CA HIS A 326 17.90 16.62 -20.79
C HIS A 326 17.17 15.34 -20.32
N SER A 327 16.33 15.40 -19.27
CA SER A 327 15.72 14.22 -18.61
C SER A 327 14.38 13.76 -19.21
N THR A 328 14.23 13.73 -20.54
CA THR A 328 13.15 12.94 -21.15
C THR A 328 13.44 11.44 -21.13
N THR A 329 14.70 11.08 -20.85
CA THR A 329 15.20 9.71 -20.71
C THR A 329 14.56 8.99 -19.51
N PHE A 330 14.57 9.56 -18.30
CA PHE A 330 14.14 8.85 -17.08
C PHE A 330 12.67 8.40 -17.11
N GLU A 331 11.76 9.27 -17.57
CA GLU A 331 10.33 8.93 -17.70
C GLU A 331 10.05 7.86 -18.77
N ARG A 332 10.89 7.78 -19.81
CA ARG A 332 10.80 6.78 -20.88
C ARG A 332 11.33 5.41 -20.45
N PHE A 333 12.37 5.37 -19.62
CA PHE A 333 12.99 4.11 -19.18
C PHE A 333 12.31 3.49 -17.96
N LEU A 334 11.78 4.28 -17.02
CA LEU A 334 11.17 3.76 -15.79
C LEU A 334 10.14 2.63 -16.01
N PRO A 335 9.18 2.71 -16.95
CA PRO A 335 8.23 1.63 -17.23
C PRO A 335 8.92 0.39 -17.82
N VAL A 336 9.91 0.59 -18.69
CA VAL A 336 10.67 -0.50 -19.33
C VAL A 336 11.53 -1.24 -18.30
N THR A 337 12.17 -0.52 -17.39
CA THR A 337 12.92 -1.13 -16.28
C THR A 337 11.98 -1.91 -15.37
N LEU A 338 10.78 -1.38 -15.09
CA LEU A 338 9.77 -2.09 -14.32
C LEU A 338 9.30 -3.37 -15.01
N LEU A 339 9.12 -3.39 -16.33
CA LEU A 339 8.77 -4.60 -17.10
C LEU A 339 9.79 -5.72 -16.94
N ILE A 340 11.08 -5.38 -17.08
CA ILE A 340 12.20 -6.34 -16.99
C ILE A 340 12.19 -7.04 -15.63
N PHE A 341 11.83 -6.34 -14.56
CA PHE A 341 11.78 -6.94 -13.23
C PHE A 341 10.42 -7.52 -12.82
N ILE A 342 9.30 -6.99 -13.33
CA ILE A 342 7.95 -7.43 -12.93
C ILE A 342 7.57 -8.74 -13.64
N LEU A 343 7.79 -8.83 -14.96
CA LEU A 343 7.36 -9.98 -15.76
C LEU A 343 8.00 -11.31 -15.35
N PRO A 344 9.30 -11.39 -15.03
CA PRO A 344 9.92 -12.66 -14.63
C PRO A 344 9.54 -13.11 -13.22
N THR A 345 8.97 -12.21 -12.40
CA THR A 345 8.80 -12.45 -10.97
C THR A 345 7.89 -13.64 -10.67
N PRO A 346 6.65 -13.74 -11.19
CA PRO A 346 5.79 -14.88 -10.88
C PRO A 346 6.39 -16.20 -11.34
N TRP A 347 7.14 -16.20 -12.44
CA TRP A 347 7.81 -17.38 -12.97
C TRP A 347 8.99 -17.82 -12.10
N PHE A 348 9.84 -16.85 -11.69
CA PHE A 348 10.93 -17.09 -10.74
C PHE A 348 10.39 -17.63 -9.41
N MET A 349 9.33 -17.01 -8.91
CA MET A 349 8.63 -17.41 -7.71
C MET A 349 8.08 -18.84 -7.79
N TYR A 350 7.45 -19.20 -8.91
CA TYR A 350 6.97 -20.55 -9.12
C TYR A 350 8.13 -21.58 -9.09
N ARG A 351 9.26 -21.28 -9.74
CA ARG A 351 10.43 -22.17 -9.75
C ARG A 351 11.10 -22.33 -8.39
N VAL A 352 11.18 -21.27 -7.59
CA VAL A 352 11.77 -21.32 -6.25
C VAL A 352 10.81 -21.96 -5.25
N GLY A 353 9.50 -21.74 -5.39
CA GLY A 353 8.46 -22.40 -4.60
C GLY A 353 8.52 -23.92 -4.73
N LYS A 354 8.62 -24.45 -5.95
CA LYS A 354 8.64 -25.90 -6.24
C LYS A 354 9.84 -26.66 -5.68
N LYS A 355 10.91 -25.96 -5.28
CA LYS A 355 12.17 -26.56 -4.83
C LYS A 355 12.30 -26.71 -3.31
N LYS A 356 11.31 -26.27 -2.54
CA LYS A 356 11.25 -26.37 -1.07
C LYS A 356 9.89 -26.90 -0.67
#